data_AF-M0EGE4-F1
#
_entry.id   AF-M0EGE4-F1
#
_cell.length_a   1.000
_cell.length_b   1.000
_cell.length_c   1.000
_cell.angle_alpha   90.00
_cell.angle_beta   90.00
_cell.angle_gamma   90.00
#
_symmetry.space_group_name_H-M   'P 1'
#
loop_
_entity.id
_entity.type
_entity.pdbx_description
1 polymer ?
#
loop_
_entity_poly.entity_id
_entity_poly.type
_entity_poly.pdbx_seq_one_letter_code
_entity_poly.pdbx_strand_id
1 'polypeptide(L)'
;MSETVDSDLYTRAKALLEPGDIELVGCIVHTNLAGEQDLEMHELTVAANEVIAEHAEKGETYIEAGNDDTNFSSNQFQGLTLDDEAFVWECQQLLRGGTFDIVFYYEAGVDQAALAGDLADLDGVDRVTQVP
;
A
#
# COMPACT_ATOMS: atom_id res chain seq x y z
N MET A 1 32.50 -17.95 16.26
CA MET A 1 31.26 -18.46 15.63
C MET A 1 30.00 -17.80 16.20
N SER A 2 29.89 -17.53 17.52
CA SER A 2 28.75 -16.75 18.06
C SER A 2 28.84 -15.26 17.72
N GLU A 3 30.02 -14.63 17.91
CA GLU A 3 30.20 -13.19 17.67
C GLU A 3 29.95 -12.76 16.22
N THR A 4 30.22 -13.63 15.25
CA THR A 4 29.98 -13.37 13.82
C THR A 4 28.50 -13.43 13.46
N VAL A 5 27.73 -14.31 14.11
CA VAL A 5 26.26 -14.40 13.95
C VAL A 5 25.58 -13.23 14.64
N ASP A 6 26.03 -12.83 15.83
CA ASP A 6 25.52 -11.66 16.55
C ASP A 6 25.79 -10.35 15.79
N SER A 7 26.98 -10.20 15.18
CA SER A 7 27.30 -9.04 14.35
C SER A 7 26.45 -8.95 13.09
N ASP A 8 26.12 -10.08 12.46
CA ASP A 8 25.28 -10.12 11.25
C ASP A 8 23.83 -9.77 11.59
N LEU A 9 23.30 -10.33 12.70
CA LEU A 9 21.98 -9.99 13.23
C LEU A 9 21.88 -8.51 13.60
N TYR A 10 22.89 -7.96 14.28
CA TYR A 10 22.93 -6.54 14.63
C TYR A 10 22.97 -5.64 13.39
N THR A 11 23.74 -6.01 12.38
CA THR A 11 23.84 -5.25 11.12
C THR A 11 22.52 -5.26 10.36
N ARG A 12 21.86 -6.43 10.26
CA ARG A 12 20.52 -6.54 9.67
C ARG A 12 19.49 -5.74 10.46
N ALA A 13 19.49 -5.87 11.79
CA ALA A 13 18.58 -5.11 12.65
C ALA A 13 18.79 -3.59 12.51
N LYS A 14 20.03 -3.15 12.30
CA LYS A 14 20.34 -1.73 12.08
C LYS A 14 19.90 -1.25 10.70
N ALA A 15 20.05 -2.07 9.66
CA ALA A 15 19.55 -1.76 8.32
C ALA A 15 18.02 -1.59 8.30
N LEU A 16 17.29 -2.34 9.14
CA LEU A 16 15.83 -2.14 9.32
C LEU A 16 15.46 -0.79 9.96
N LEU A 17 16.42 -0.05 10.51
CA LEU A 17 16.22 1.27 11.12
C LEU A 17 16.69 2.42 10.22
N GLU A 18 17.37 2.11 9.11
CA GLU A 18 17.76 3.14 8.16
C GLU A 18 16.53 3.56 7.35
N PRO A 19 16.25 4.88 7.23
CA PRO A 19 15.17 5.36 6.36
C PRO A 19 15.40 4.84 4.94
N GLY A 20 14.32 4.39 4.29
CA GLY A 20 14.40 3.96 2.90
C GLY A 20 14.86 5.09 1.97
N ASP A 21 15.25 4.73 0.75
CA ASP A 21 15.72 5.68 -0.26
C ASP A 21 14.62 6.63 -0.78
N ILE A 22 13.35 6.34 -0.46
CA ILE A 22 12.18 7.11 -0.87
C ILE A 22 11.40 7.61 0.35
N GLU A 23 10.93 8.85 0.28
CA GLU A 23 9.99 9.40 1.25
C GLU A 23 8.58 8.91 0.90
N LEU A 24 7.88 8.37 1.89
CA LEU A 24 6.53 7.82 1.71
C LEU A 24 5.54 8.67 2.48
N VAL A 25 4.40 8.93 1.85
CA VAL A 25 3.18 9.43 2.51
C VAL A 25 2.08 8.39 2.30
N GLY A 26 0.90 8.59 2.88
CA GLY A 26 -0.17 7.61 2.73
C GLY A 26 -1.56 8.15 2.97
N CYS A 27 -2.53 7.25 2.89
CA CYS A 27 -3.90 7.55 3.30
C CYS A 27 -4.61 6.28 3.78
N ILE A 28 -5.61 6.48 4.62
CA ILE A 28 -6.51 5.42 5.08
C ILE A 28 -7.84 5.61 4.35
N VAL A 29 -8.19 4.63 3.53
CA VAL A 29 -9.49 4.53 2.87
C VAL A 29 -10.42 3.75 3.79
N HIS A 30 -11.37 4.44 4.40
CA HIS A 30 -12.40 3.83 5.22
C HIS A 30 -13.53 3.34 4.32
N THR A 31 -13.94 2.09 4.45
CA THR A 31 -14.99 1.49 3.60
C THR A 31 -16.21 1.08 4.41
N ASN A 32 -17.32 0.90 3.70
CA ASN A 32 -18.52 0.25 4.23
C ASN A 32 -18.59 -1.25 3.85
N LEU A 33 -17.50 -1.83 3.34
CA LEU A 33 -17.44 -3.21 2.87
C LEU A 33 -17.20 -4.15 4.04
N ALA A 34 -18.07 -5.14 4.20
CA ALA A 34 -17.95 -6.18 5.23
C ALA A 34 -16.99 -7.29 4.82
N GLY A 35 -16.55 -8.09 5.78
CA GLY A 35 -15.60 -9.20 5.55
C GLY A 35 -16.07 -10.30 4.58
N GLU A 36 -17.36 -10.35 4.24
CA GLU A 36 -17.88 -11.29 3.23
C GLU A 36 -17.79 -10.71 1.80
N GLN A 37 -17.47 -9.43 1.67
CA GLN A 37 -17.38 -8.67 0.42
C GLN A 37 -15.92 -8.58 -0.06
N ASP A 38 -15.19 -9.69 0.03
CA ASP A 38 -13.78 -9.76 -0.37
C ASP A 38 -13.59 -9.44 -1.87
N LEU A 39 -14.58 -9.77 -2.71
CA LEU A 39 -14.53 -9.47 -4.14
C LEU A 39 -14.63 -7.96 -4.39
N GLU A 40 -15.61 -7.29 -3.81
CA GLU A 40 -15.79 -5.84 -3.93
C GLU A 40 -14.60 -5.08 -3.34
N MET A 41 -14.02 -5.61 -2.27
CA MET A 41 -12.81 -5.06 -1.66
C MET A 41 -11.59 -5.20 -2.61
N HIS A 42 -11.47 -6.34 -3.30
CA HIS A 42 -10.45 -6.50 -4.34
C HIS A 42 -10.68 -5.56 -5.53
N GLU A 43 -11.92 -5.42 -6.01
CA GLU A 43 -12.29 -4.47 -7.07
C GLU A 43 -11.96 -3.03 -6.69
N LEU A 44 -12.23 -2.62 -5.44
CA LEU A 44 -11.83 -1.32 -4.91
C LEU A 44 -10.31 -1.15 -4.90
N THR A 45 -9.56 -2.20 -4.55
CA THR A 45 -8.09 -2.17 -4.58
C THR A 45 -7.57 -1.98 -6.01
N VAL A 46 -8.21 -2.62 -7.00
CA VAL A 46 -7.91 -2.41 -8.43
C VAL A 46 -8.24 -0.99 -8.88
N ALA A 47 -9.40 -0.45 -8.48
CA ALA A 47 -9.77 0.93 -8.82
C ALA A 47 -8.81 1.95 -8.18
N ALA A 48 -8.41 1.73 -6.92
CA ALA A 48 -7.44 2.57 -6.24
C ALA A 48 -6.05 2.53 -6.91
N ASN A 49 -5.64 1.38 -7.45
CA ASN A 49 -4.40 1.26 -8.21
C ASN A 49 -4.36 2.24 -9.39
N GLU A 50 -5.42 2.27 -10.20
CA GLU A 50 -5.51 3.17 -11.35
C GLU A 50 -5.41 4.64 -10.94
N VAL A 51 -6.15 5.03 -9.88
CA VAL A 51 -6.11 6.40 -9.35
C VAL A 51 -4.70 6.76 -8.86
N ILE A 52 -4.08 5.92 -8.03
CA ILE A 52 -2.76 6.23 -7.49
C ILE A 52 -1.70 6.27 -8.60
N ALA A 53 -1.76 5.35 -9.57
CA ALA A 53 -0.83 5.33 -10.70
C ALA A 53 -0.94 6.57 -11.59
N GLU A 54 -2.16 7.06 -11.83
CA GLU A 54 -2.42 8.31 -12.57
C GLU A 54 -1.80 9.51 -11.85
N HIS A 55 -2.06 9.66 -10.54
CA HIS A 55 -1.51 10.76 -9.74
C HIS A 55 0.01 10.69 -9.56
N ALA A 56 0.59 9.49 -9.55
CA ALA A 56 2.03 9.29 -9.46
C ALA A 56 2.75 9.46 -10.81
N GLU A 57 2.01 9.64 -11.91
CA GLU A 57 2.53 9.72 -13.29
C GLU A 57 3.39 8.49 -13.68
N LYS A 58 3.07 7.30 -13.15
CA LYS A 58 3.88 6.08 -13.31
C LYS A 58 3.48 5.21 -14.52
N GLY A 59 2.46 5.59 -15.28
CA GLY A 59 2.02 4.85 -16.47
C GLY A 59 1.24 3.57 -16.13
N GLU A 60 1.39 2.53 -16.97
CA GLU A 60 0.72 1.25 -16.76
C GLU A 60 1.30 0.49 -15.56
N THR A 61 0.43 -0.04 -14.70
CA THR A 61 0.81 -0.73 -13.47
C THR A 61 0.08 -2.07 -13.33
N TYR A 62 0.61 -2.95 -12.50
CA TYR A 62 -0.06 -4.18 -12.07
C TYR A 62 -0.02 -4.32 -10.55
N ILE A 63 -0.94 -5.12 -10.02
CA ILE A 63 -0.99 -5.42 -8.59
C ILE A 63 -0.30 -6.75 -8.31
N GLU A 64 0.74 -6.70 -7.50
CA GLU A 64 1.38 -7.87 -6.91
C GLU A 64 0.75 -8.20 -5.56
N ALA A 65 0.36 -9.46 -5.36
CA ALA A 65 -0.18 -9.93 -4.10
C ALA A 65 0.96 -10.34 -3.17
N GLY A 66 0.99 -9.78 -1.95
CA GLY A 66 2.06 -10.04 -0.99
C GLY A 66 2.16 -11.50 -0.53
N ASN A 67 1.14 -12.33 -0.77
CA ASN A 67 1.19 -13.75 -0.46
C ASN A 67 2.17 -14.55 -1.35
N ASP A 68 2.66 -13.95 -2.43
CA ASP A 68 3.68 -14.55 -3.30
C ASP A 68 5.12 -14.35 -2.76
N ASP A 69 5.31 -13.49 -1.74
CA ASP A 69 6.60 -13.28 -1.06
C ASP A 69 6.48 -13.42 0.48
N THR A 70 7.35 -14.25 1.06
CA THR A 70 7.46 -14.46 2.51
C THR A 70 7.77 -13.22 3.35
N ASN A 71 8.20 -12.12 2.72
CA ASN A 71 8.42 -10.84 3.39
C ASN A 71 7.12 -10.09 3.70
N PHE A 72 5.99 -10.44 3.05
CA PHE A 72 4.72 -9.74 3.21
C PHE A 72 3.65 -10.60 3.89
N SER A 73 2.68 -9.92 4.47
CA SER A 73 1.47 -10.54 5.02
C SER A 73 0.46 -10.82 3.92
N SER A 74 -0.41 -11.81 4.13
CA SER A 74 -1.41 -12.24 3.13
C SER A 74 -2.46 -11.18 2.79
N ASN A 75 -2.52 -10.08 3.54
CA ASN A 75 -3.41 -8.95 3.34
C ASN A 75 -2.68 -7.70 2.82
N GLN A 76 -1.43 -7.85 2.36
CA GLN A 76 -0.66 -6.79 1.71
C GLN A 76 -0.65 -6.97 0.20
N PHE A 77 -0.66 -5.84 -0.51
CA PHE A 77 -0.62 -5.77 -1.96
C PHE A 77 0.25 -4.58 -2.37
N GLN A 78 0.91 -4.67 -3.52
CA GLN A 78 1.72 -3.60 -4.06
C GLN A 78 1.32 -3.28 -5.49
N GLY A 79 1.32 -2.01 -5.84
CA GLY A 79 1.27 -1.54 -7.22
C GLY A 79 2.67 -1.30 -7.74
N LEU A 80 3.01 -1.97 -8.84
CA LEU A 80 4.31 -1.86 -9.51
C LEU A 80 4.11 -1.43 -10.97
N THR A 81 5.06 -0.68 -11.52
CA THR A 81 5.07 -0.36 -12.96
C THR A 81 5.24 -1.60 -13.80
N LEU A 82 4.59 -1.64 -14.97
CA LEU A 82 4.69 -2.77 -15.88
C LEU A 82 6.06 -2.87 -16.59
N ASP A 83 6.73 -1.73 -16.78
CA ASP A 83 7.97 -1.65 -17.57
C ASP A 83 9.21 -2.13 -16.80
N ASP A 84 9.34 -1.75 -15.52
CA ASP A 84 10.54 -1.97 -14.71
C ASP A 84 10.25 -2.40 -13.27
N GLU A 85 9.01 -2.77 -12.95
CA GLU A 85 8.57 -3.24 -11.62
C GLU A 85 8.91 -2.22 -10.50
N ALA A 86 8.95 -0.93 -10.83
CA ALA A 86 9.20 0.14 -9.89
C ALA A 86 8.00 0.35 -8.96
N PHE A 87 8.31 0.62 -7.69
CA PHE A 87 7.31 0.89 -6.66
C PHE A 87 6.41 2.09 -7.01
N VAL A 88 5.10 1.89 -6.87
CA VAL A 88 4.10 2.96 -6.96
C VAL A 88 3.40 3.14 -5.62
N TRP A 89 2.88 2.04 -5.06
CA TRP A 89 2.21 2.03 -3.77
C TRP A 89 2.24 0.66 -3.11
N GLU A 90 2.04 0.62 -1.80
CA GLU A 90 1.72 -0.58 -1.02
C GLU A 90 0.44 -0.33 -0.23
N CYS A 91 -0.40 -1.36 -0.11
CA CYS A 91 -1.54 -1.32 0.80
C CYS A 91 -1.58 -2.48 1.78
N GLN A 92 -2.27 -2.25 2.88
CA GLN A 92 -2.72 -3.28 3.79
C GLN A 92 -4.22 -3.18 4.04
N GLN A 93 -4.92 -4.28 3.85
CA GLN A 93 -6.36 -4.39 4.08
C GLN A 93 -6.63 -4.89 5.51
N LEU A 94 -7.39 -4.11 6.29
CA LEU A 94 -7.63 -4.34 7.71
C LEU A 94 -9.12 -4.49 7.98
N LEU A 95 -9.58 -5.71 8.28
CA LEU A 95 -10.94 -5.94 8.74
C LEU A 95 -11.07 -5.60 10.23
N ARG A 96 -11.74 -4.49 10.58
CA ARG A 96 -11.94 -4.03 11.96
C ARG A 96 -13.36 -3.54 12.16
N GLY A 97 -13.97 -3.90 13.29
CA GLY A 97 -15.35 -3.47 13.59
C GLY A 97 -16.40 -4.01 12.61
N GLY A 98 -16.06 -4.98 11.77
CA GLY A 98 -16.95 -5.58 10.78
C GLY A 98 -16.77 -5.06 9.36
N THR A 99 -16.00 -3.99 9.15
CA THR A 99 -15.72 -3.43 7.82
C THR A 99 -14.22 -3.30 7.54
N PHE A 100 -13.84 -3.16 6.26
CA PHE A 100 -12.46 -2.96 5.85
C PHE A 100 -12.03 -1.50 5.95
N ASP A 101 -10.86 -1.28 6.53
CA ASP A 101 -10.03 -0.10 6.30
C ASP A 101 -8.85 -0.51 5.42
N ILE A 102 -8.56 0.23 4.36
CA ILE A 102 -7.40 -0.02 3.50
C ILE A 102 -6.40 1.10 3.72
N VAL A 103 -5.19 0.73 4.14
CA VAL A 103 -4.11 1.68 4.39
C VAL A 103 -3.18 1.64 3.19
N PHE A 104 -3.06 2.75 2.46
CA PHE A 104 -2.15 2.92 1.33
C PHE A 104 -0.94 3.77 1.73
N TYR A 105 0.23 3.41 1.19
CA TYR A 105 1.45 4.20 1.21
C TYR A 105 1.99 4.32 -0.21
N TYR A 106 2.50 5.48 -0.58
CA TYR A 106 3.01 5.79 -1.91
C TYR A 106 4.13 6.85 -1.83
N GLU A 107 4.89 6.98 -2.90
CA GLU A 107 5.99 7.96 -2.99
C GLU A 107 5.46 9.39 -2.75
N ALA A 108 6.16 10.13 -1.89
CA ALA A 108 5.87 11.53 -1.64
C ALA A 108 6.05 12.38 -2.91
N GLY A 109 5.29 13.47 -3.03
CA GLY A 109 5.35 14.40 -4.16
C GLY A 109 4.10 14.46 -5.02
N VAL A 110 3.17 13.51 -4.84
CA VAL A 110 1.82 13.57 -5.42
C VAL A 110 0.97 14.67 -4.77
N ASP A 111 0.00 15.22 -5.48
CA ASP A 111 -1.04 16.07 -4.87
C ASP A 111 -1.97 15.20 -4.03
N GLN A 112 -1.61 15.04 -2.76
CA GLN A 112 -2.33 14.16 -1.85
C GLN A 112 -3.79 14.57 -1.67
N ALA A 113 -4.12 15.86 -1.81
CA ALA A 113 -5.49 16.35 -1.65
C ALA A 113 -6.36 15.98 -2.85
N ALA A 114 -5.83 16.11 -4.05
CA ALA A 114 -6.50 15.65 -5.26
C ALA A 114 -6.67 14.12 -5.25
N LEU A 115 -5.59 13.38 -4.97
CA LEU A 115 -5.61 11.91 -4.88
C LEU A 115 -6.64 11.42 -3.85
N ALA A 116 -6.67 12.02 -2.65
CA ALA A 116 -7.64 11.64 -1.62
C ALA A 116 -9.09 11.96 -2.01
N GLY A 117 -9.31 13.01 -2.81
CA GLY A 117 -10.62 13.33 -3.38
C GLY A 117 -11.08 12.25 -4.36
N ASP A 118 -10.22 11.88 -5.31
CA ASP A 118 -10.56 10.87 -6.32
C ASP A 118 -10.76 9.49 -5.70
N LEU A 119 -9.97 9.12 -4.68
CA LEU A 119 -10.20 7.90 -3.91
C LEU A 119 -11.52 7.93 -3.13
N ALA A 120 -11.94 9.09 -2.62
CA ALA A 120 -13.19 9.22 -1.88
C ALA A 120 -14.43 9.08 -2.79
N ASP A 121 -14.28 9.33 -4.09
CA ASP A 121 -15.34 9.20 -5.09
C ASP A 121 -15.51 7.76 -5.60
N LEU A 122 -14.62 6.82 -5.21
CA LEU A 122 -14.74 5.41 -5.56
C LEU A 122 -15.90 4.71 -4.84
N ASP A 123 -16.53 3.76 -5.54
CA ASP A 123 -17.61 2.96 -4.99
C ASP A 123 -17.14 2.15 -3.77
N GLY A 124 -17.94 2.18 -2.70
CA GLY A 124 -17.65 1.46 -1.45
C GLY A 124 -16.80 2.23 -0.42
N VAL A 125 -16.31 3.42 -0.78
CA VAL A 125 -15.56 4.30 0.12
C VAL A 125 -16.52 5.18 0.96
N ASP A 126 -16.30 5.22 2.27
CA ASP A 126 -16.99 6.11 3.21
C ASP A 126 -16.28 7.46 3.32
N ARG A 127 -14.95 7.42 3.51
CA ARG A 127 -14.08 8.60 3.57
C ARG A 127 -12.62 8.22 3.43
N VAL A 128 -11.78 9.21 3.13
CA VAL A 128 -10.32 9.08 3.08
C VAL A 128 -9.67 9.98 4.13
N THR A 129 -8.73 9.43 4.90
CA THR A 129 -7.91 10.17 5.86
C THR A 129 -6.46 10.22 5.38
N GLN A 130 -5.94 11.41 5.10
CA GLN A 130 -4.54 11.58 4.71
C GLN A 130 -3.58 11.33 5.88
N VAL A 131 -2.43 10.74 5.57
CA VAL A 131 -1.34 10.48 6.50
C VAL A 131 -0.05 11.06 5.89
N PRO A 132 0.59 12.04 6.54
CA PRO A 132 1.86 12.58 6.10
C PRO A 132 3.03 11.65 6.42
#